data_AF-A0A5Q4SBW1-F1
#
_entry.id   AF-A0A5Q4SBW1-F1
#
_cell.length_a   1.000
_cell.length_b   1.000
_cell.length_c   1.000
_cell.angle_alpha   90.00
_cell.angle_beta   90.00
_cell.angle_gamma   90.00
#
_symmetry.space_group_name_H-M   'P 1'
#
loop_
_entity.id
_entity.type
_entity.pdbx_description
1 polymer ?
#
loop_
_entity_poly.entity_id
_entity_poly.type
_entity_poly.pdbx_seq_one_letter_code
_entity_poly.pdbx_strand_id
1 'polypeptide(L)'
;MDDQDDRFDWIDEEDGLYPVLTLVEGVTEEEVLRGFGGDPEATRLLAAEEIYDLQPRNLDRRDHVGVGTVGDTVFALEVVGSTGAVPGVLRNLSRGGRCFGLLLGISGGDRVFYAVDGDLVVYEEPYGPVTPLREGDARWDPFWCAGLIDVTDPTEFWGLKLFLLAERVMGVTIERSWFTRPLRTAEVPDPLAYMNTPAWDIP
;
A
#
# COMPACT_ATOMS: atom_id res chain seq x y z
N MET A 1 -15.20 -6.31 -23.94
CA MET A 1 -16.31 -5.89 -23.07
C MET A 1 -15.60 -5.31 -21.89
N ASP A 2 -15.54 -4.00 -21.85
CA ASP A 2 -14.81 -3.25 -20.83
C ASP A 2 -15.73 -3.26 -19.61
N ASP A 3 -15.55 -4.24 -18.72
CA ASP A 3 -16.20 -4.24 -17.41
C ASP A 3 -15.45 -3.19 -16.58
N GLN A 4 -15.92 -1.94 -16.68
CA GLN A 4 -15.46 -0.89 -15.80
C GLN A 4 -16.03 -1.22 -14.41
N ASP A 5 -15.14 -1.64 -13.50
CA ASP A 5 -15.50 -1.92 -12.10
C ASP A 5 -15.48 -0.61 -11.32
N ASP A 6 -16.64 0.05 -11.28
CA ASP A 6 -16.86 1.37 -10.69
C ASP A 6 -16.87 1.34 -9.13
N ARG A 7 -16.50 0.23 -8.48
CA ARG A 7 -16.53 0.09 -7.01
C ARG A 7 -15.59 1.05 -6.28
N PHE A 8 -14.59 1.60 -6.96
CA PHE A 8 -13.59 2.50 -6.39
C PHE A 8 -13.75 3.96 -6.80
N ASP A 9 -14.72 4.29 -7.66
CA ASP A 9 -14.94 5.65 -8.18
C ASP A 9 -15.12 6.70 -7.08
N TRP A 10 -15.63 6.28 -5.91
CA TRP A 10 -15.79 7.14 -4.73
C TRP A 10 -14.45 7.71 -4.20
N ILE A 11 -13.31 7.13 -4.55
CA ILE A 11 -11.97 7.65 -4.17
C ILE A 11 -11.65 8.90 -4.99
N ASP A 12 -12.03 8.93 -6.28
CA ASP A 12 -11.84 10.11 -7.12
C ASP A 12 -12.84 11.24 -6.77
N GLU A 13 -13.97 10.90 -6.17
CA GLU A 13 -14.97 11.87 -5.68
C GLU A 13 -14.58 12.54 -4.34
N GLU A 14 -13.73 11.89 -3.53
CA GLU A 14 -13.25 12.42 -2.25
C GLU A 14 -11.96 13.24 -2.46
N ASP A 15 -12.15 14.53 -2.77
CA ASP A 15 -11.07 15.52 -2.96
C ASP A 15 -9.96 15.39 -1.89
N GLY A 16 -8.78 14.93 -2.30
CA GLY A 16 -7.57 14.89 -1.46
C GLY A 16 -7.23 13.55 -0.81
N LEU A 17 -8.03 12.49 -1.02
CA LEU A 17 -7.71 11.16 -0.50
C LEU A 17 -6.78 10.39 -1.46
N TYR A 18 -5.49 10.36 -1.14
CA TYR A 18 -4.47 9.64 -1.92
C TYR A 18 -3.74 8.63 -1.02
N PRO A 19 -4.41 7.52 -0.69
CA PRO A 19 -3.94 6.65 0.36
C PRO A 19 -2.78 5.78 -0.11
N VAL A 20 -1.94 5.40 0.84
CA VAL A 20 -1.11 4.20 0.71
C VAL A 20 -1.82 3.07 1.42
N LEU A 21 -2.15 2.03 0.66
CA LEU A 21 -2.73 0.79 1.19
C LEU A 21 -1.68 -0.31 1.12
N THR A 22 -1.42 -0.93 2.27
CA THR A 22 -0.51 -2.08 2.38
C THR A 22 -1.28 -3.29 2.90
N LEU A 23 -1.18 -4.42 2.22
CA LEU A 23 -1.78 -5.70 2.58
C LEU A 23 -0.67 -6.65 2.98
N VAL A 24 -0.80 -7.30 4.14
CA VAL A 24 0.24 -8.15 4.70
C VAL A 24 -0.36 -9.46 5.20
N GLU A 25 0.17 -10.57 4.71
CA GLU A 25 -0.19 -11.92 5.16
C GLU A 25 0.83 -12.47 6.16
N GLY A 26 0.36 -13.34 7.05
CA GLY A 26 1.24 -14.08 7.97
C GLY A 26 1.69 -13.30 9.21
N VAL A 27 1.07 -12.14 9.47
CA VAL A 27 1.39 -11.25 10.58
C VAL A 27 0.14 -10.76 11.30
N THR A 28 0.30 -10.30 12.52
CA THR A 28 -0.74 -9.65 13.33
C THR A 28 -0.75 -8.13 13.15
N GLU A 29 -1.86 -7.48 13.55
CA GLU A 29 -1.94 -6.01 13.57
C GLU A 29 -0.80 -5.37 14.36
N GLU A 30 -0.39 -5.95 15.49
CA GLU A 30 0.71 -5.39 16.28
C GLU A 30 2.08 -5.51 15.58
N GLU A 31 2.30 -6.61 14.86
CA GLU A 31 3.52 -6.80 14.08
C GLU A 31 3.57 -5.84 12.90
N VAL A 32 2.42 -5.56 12.26
CA VAL A 32 2.33 -4.51 11.23
C VAL A 32 2.64 -3.14 11.83
N LEU A 33 2.00 -2.76 12.94
CA LEU A 33 2.28 -1.47 13.60
C LEU A 33 3.77 -1.32 13.97
N ARG A 34 4.39 -2.36 14.55
CA ARG A 34 5.84 -2.38 14.83
C ARG A 34 6.68 -2.31 13.55
N GLY A 35 6.24 -2.97 12.48
CA GLY A 35 6.91 -2.96 11.18
C GLY A 35 6.97 -1.58 10.53
N PHE A 36 5.93 -0.77 10.73
CA PHE A 36 5.90 0.65 10.38
C PHE A 36 6.66 1.55 11.37
N GLY A 37 7.17 1.01 12.49
CA GLY A 37 7.86 1.78 13.52
C GLY A 37 6.95 2.43 14.56
N GLY A 38 5.65 2.10 14.56
CA GLY A 38 4.69 2.53 15.57
C GLY A 38 4.72 1.67 16.84
N ASP A 39 4.13 2.20 17.91
CA ASP A 39 3.94 1.50 19.18
C ASP A 39 2.51 0.94 19.29
N PRO A 40 2.30 -0.39 19.30
CA PRO A 40 0.98 -1.00 19.43
C PRO A 40 0.23 -0.66 20.72
N GLU A 41 0.95 -0.30 21.78
CA GLU A 41 0.37 0.10 23.06
C GLU A 41 -0.09 1.57 23.04
N ALA A 42 0.41 2.38 22.10
CA ALA A 42 0.09 3.80 21.95
C ALA A 42 -0.88 4.05 20.78
N THR A 43 -1.95 3.25 20.68
CA THR A 43 -2.93 3.33 19.59
C THR A 43 -4.20 4.09 19.97
N ARG A 44 -4.87 4.66 18.96
CA ARG A 44 -6.19 5.30 19.05
C ARG A 44 -7.08 4.81 17.93
N LEU A 45 -8.40 4.77 18.14
CA LEU A 45 -9.35 4.55 17.06
C LEU A 45 -9.61 5.87 16.34
N LEU A 46 -9.24 5.96 15.06
CA LEU A 46 -9.38 7.18 14.26
C LEU A 46 -9.93 6.85 12.86
N ALA A 47 -10.89 7.64 12.39
CA ALA A 47 -11.33 7.63 10.99
C ALA A 47 -10.33 8.37 10.09
N ALA A 48 -10.44 8.20 8.76
CA ALA A 48 -9.48 8.80 7.84
C ALA A 48 -9.46 10.33 7.89
N GLU A 49 -10.65 10.96 7.99
CA GLU A 49 -10.77 12.42 8.15
C GLU A 49 -10.05 12.92 9.40
N GLU A 50 -10.16 12.20 10.52
CA GLU A 50 -9.47 12.56 11.78
C GLU A 50 -7.95 12.43 11.63
N ILE A 51 -7.45 11.44 10.89
CA ILE A 51 -6.03 11.29 10.59
C ILE A 51 -5.53 12.43 9.69
N TYR A 52 -6.32 12.82 8.69
CA TYR A 52 -5.99 13.94 7.81
C TYR A 52 -5.89 15.26 8.59
N ASP A 53 -6.82 15.51 9.53
CA ASP A 53 -6.81 16.70 10.39
C ASP A 53 -5.63 16.74 11.38
N LEU A 54 -5.04 15.59 11.73
CA LEU A 54 -3.86 15.50 12.59
C LEU A 54 -2.56 15.89 11.89
N GLN A 55 -2.57 16.12 10.58
CA GLN A 55 -1.37 16.46 9.83
C GLN A 55 -0.67 17.69 10.42
N PRO A 56 0.61 17.56 10.83
CA PRO A 56 1.32 18.65 11.47
C PRO A 56 1.52 19.81 10.49
N ARG A 57 1.19 21.03 10.93
CA ARG A 57 1.53 22.26 10.20
C ARG A 57 3.03 22.61 10.26
N ASN A 58 3.86 21.79 10.91
CA ASN A 58 5.25 22.07 11.28
C ASN A 58 6.20 20.86 11.03
N LEU A 59 7.51 21.10 11.21
CA LEU A 59 8.65 20.30 10.74
C LEU A 59 8.93 18.96 11.45
N ASP A 60 8.33 18.65 12.61
CA ASP A 60 8.55 17.39 13.34
C ASP A 60 7.64 16.27 12.79
N ARG A 61 7.64 16.11 11.45
CA ARG A 61 6.68 15.28 10.71
C ARG A 61 6.62 13.85 11.26
N ARG A 62 5.42 13.49 11.71
CA ARG A 62 5.04 12.18 12.18
C ARG A 62 3.79 11.80 11.41
N ASP A 63 3.83 10.64 10.79
CA ASP A 63 2.71 10.12 10.03
C ASP A 63 1.87 9.21 10.91
N HIS A 64 0.75 8.73 10.38
CA HIS A 64 -0.15 7.84 11.08
C HIS A 64 -0.51 6.69 10.16
N VAL A 65 -0.55 5.48 10.72
CA VAL A 65 -1.00 4.29 10.03
C VAL A 65 -2.15 3.65 10.81
N GLY A 66 -3.29 3.49 10.15
CA GLY A 66 -4.43 2.75 10.66
C GLY A 66 -4.37 1.30 10.19
N VAL A 67 -4.61 0.33 11.08
CA VAL A 67 -4.64 -1.09 10.73
C VAL A 67 -5.99 -1.74 10.97
N GLY A 68 -6.26 -2.79 10.21
CA GLY A 68 -7.38 -3.69 10.42
C GLY A 68 -7.12 -5.05 9.78
N THR A 69 -8.05 -5.98 9.99
CA THR A 69 -7.93 -7.37 9.53
C THR A 69 -9.06 -7.76 8.59
N VAL A 70 -8.74 -8.60 7.60
CA VAL A 70 -9.67 -9.27 6.69
C VAL A 70 -9.22 -10.71 6.47
N GLY A 71 -9.96 -11.66 7.05
CA GLY A 71 -9.51 -13.05 7.10
C GLY A 71 -8.15 -13.17 7.79
N ASP A 72 -7.17 -13.76 7.09
CA ASP A 72 -5.79 -13.94 7.57
C ASP A 72 -4.83 -12.81 7.12
N THR A 73 -5.37 -11.76 6.49
CA THR A 73 -4.60 -10.60 5.99
C THR A 73 -4.83 -9.38 6.87
N VAL A 74 -3.75 -8.71 7.24
CA VAL A 74 -3.80 -7.37 7.85
C VAL A 74 -3.69 -6.33 6.74
N PHE A 75 -4.53 -5.32 6.77
CA PHE A 75 -4.35 -4.13 5.94
C PHE A 75 -3.89 -2.95 6.80
N ALA A 76 -3.06 -2.10 6.22
CA ALA A 76 -2.57 -0.85 6.77
C ALA A 76 -2.88 0.29 5.81
N LEU A 77 -3.44 1.36 6.34
CA LEU A 77 -3.88 2.54 5.60
C LEU A 77 -3.13 3.77 6.12
N GLU A 78 -2.36 4.41 5.25
CA GLU A 78 -1.83 5.75 5.46
C GLU A 78 -2.68 6.73 4.64
N VAL A 79 -3.48 7.55 5.32
CA VAL A 79 -4.30 8.60 4.67
C VAL A 79 -3.41 9.70 4.12
N VAL A 80 -2.34 10.00 4.86
CA VAL A 80 -1.25 10.88 4.48
C VAL A 80 0.03 10.26 4.99
N GLY A 81 1.03 10.16 4.13
CA GLY A 81 2.27 9.44 4.38
C GLY A 81 2.61 8.50 3.24
N SER A 82 3.79 7.89 3.29
CA SER A 82 4.20 6.85 2.33
C SER A 82 5.22 5.88 2.91
N THR A 83 5.13 5.62 4.22
CA THR A 83 6.03 4.69 4.93
C THR A 83 5.92 3.28 4.36
N GLY A 84 4.72 2.86 3.99
CA GLY A 84 4.45 1.57 3.34
C GLY A 84 5.07 1.47 1.94
N ALA A 85 5.46 2.59 1.32
CA ALA A 85 6.19 2.60 0.06
C ALA A 85 7.71 2.40 0.24
N VAL A 86 8.23 2.38 1.47
CA VAL A 86 9.67 2.20 1.72
C VAL A 86 10.06 0.73 1.51
N PRO A 87 11.02 0.41 0.59
CA PRO A 87 11.48 -0.97 0.33
C PRO A 87 11.81 -1.79 1.57
N GLY A 88 12.51 -1.20 2.54
CA GLY A 88 12.91 -1.85 3.79
C GLY A 88 11.73 -2.20 4.70
N VAL A 89 10.68 -1.37 4.70
CA VAL A 89 9.44 -1.61 5.46
C VAL A 89 8.70 -2.80 4.83
N LEU A 90 8.51 -2.78 3.50
CA LEU A 90 7.87 -3.88 2.76
C LEU A 90 8.58 -5.23 2.94
N ARG A 91 9.92 -5.23 2.88
CA ARG A 91 10.73 -6.42 3.17
C ARG A 91 10.51 -6.89 4.59
N ASN A 92 10.52 -5.99 5.57
CA ASN A 92 10.32 -6.40 6.96
C ASN A 92 8.91 -6.99 7.18
N LEU A 93 7.87 -6.35 6.63
CA LEU A 93 6.48 -6.78 6.74
C LEU A 93 6.21 -8.12 6.05
N SER A 94 6.90 -8.42 4.95
CA SER A 94 6.72 -9.68 4.20
C SER A 94 7.44 -10.89 4.80
N ARG A 95 8.22 -10.76 5.88
CA ARG A 95 8.94 -11.90 6.47
C ARG A 95 7.97 -12.97 6.96
N GLY A 96 8.11 -14.20 6.47
CA GLY A 96 7.19 -15.29 6.79
C GLY A 96 5.85 -15.25 6.04
N GLY A 97 5.70 -14.37 5.06
CA GLY A 97 4.48 -14.23 4.26
C GLY A 97 4.70 -13.41 2.99
N ARG A 98 3.73 -12.58 2.65
CA ARG A 98 3.80 -11.65 1.51
C ARG A 98 3.14 -10.32 1.83
N CYS A 99 3.66 -9.28 1.20
CA CYS A 99 3.24 -7.90 1.40
C CYS A 99 3.01 -7.24 0.04
N PHE A 100 1.85 -6.64 -0.16
CA PHE A 100 1.51 -5.87 -1.35
C PHE A 100 1.18 -4.43 -0.94
N GLY A 101 1.85 -3.46 -1.52
CA GLY A 101 1.60 -2.04 -1.29
C GLY A 101 1.16 -1.36 -2.59
N LEU A 102 0.23 -0.43 -2.48
CA LEU A 102 -0.10 0.52 -3.54
C LEU A 102 -0.09 1.94 -3.00
N LEU A 103 0.30 2.88 -3.84
CA LEU A 103 0.23 4.31 -3.61
C LEU A 103 -0.46 4.94 -4.82
N LEU A 104 -1.47 5.78 -4.58
CA LEU A 104 -2.05 6.62 -5.62
C LEU A 104 -1.42 8.01 -5.58
N GLY A 105 -0.85 8.45 -6.69
CA GLY A 105 -0.12 9.71 -6.77
C GLY A 105 -1.00 10.85 -7.29
N ILE A 106 -0.99 12.00 -6.60
CA ILE A 106 -1.76 13.20 -6.99
C ILE A 106 -1.51 13.63 -8.44
N SER A 107 -0.31 13.37 -8.96
CA SER A 107 0.11 13.73 -10.33
C SER A 107 0.25 12.52 -11.27
N GLY A 108 -0.43 11.41 -10.99
CA GLY A 108 -0.27 10.16 -11.76
C GLY A 108 1.02 9.41 -11.45
N GLY A 109 1.65 9.70 -10.31
CA GLY A 109 2.83 8.99 -9.79
C GLY A 109 2.43 7.79 -8.94
N ASP A 110 1.48 6.99 -9.43
CA ASP A 110 1.05 5.78 -8.74
C ASP A 110 2.25 4.86 -8.53
N ARG A 111 2.18 3.94 -7.58
CA ARG A 111 3.25 2.93 -7.34
C ARG A 111 2.67 1.62 -6.88
N VAL A 112 3.31 0.54 -7.33
CA VAL A 112 3.02 -0.82 -6.88
C VAL A 112 4.29 -1.43 -6.31
N PHE A 113 4.12 -2.13 -5.20
CA PHE A 113 5.19 -2.82 -4.53
C PHE A 113 4.72 -4.19 -4.07
N TYR A 114 5.56 -5.20 -4.26
CA TYR A 114 5.28 -6.56 -3.80
C TYR A 114 6.53 -7.20 -3.26
N ALA A 115 6.42 -7.76 -2.06
CA ALA A 115 7.50 -8.43 -1.35
C ALA A 115 7.04 -9.79 -0.81
N VAL A 116 7.94 -10.76 -0.80
CA VAL A 116 7.67 -12.11 -0.31
C VAL A 116 8.86 -12.60 0.50
N ASP A 117 8.60 -13.04 1.72
CA ASP A 117 9.60 -13.56 2.65
C ASP A 117 10.85 -12.68 2.81
N GLY A 118 10.67 -11.36 2.86
CA GLY A 118 11.77 -10.43 3.02
C GLY A 118 12.47 -9.97 1.75
N ASP A 119 12.07 -10.47 0.59
CA ASP A 119 12.61 -10.07 -0.71
C ASP A 119 11.60 -9.22 -1.49
N LEU A 120 12.08 -8.11 -2.08
CA LEU A 120 11.30 -7.40 -3.09
C LEU A 120 11.23 -8.21 -4.40
N VAL A 121 10.00 -8.34 -4.90
CA VAL A 121 9.65 -9.01 -6.16
C VAL A 121 9.22 -7.98 -7.20
N VAL A 122 8.40 -6.99 -6.83
CA VAL A 122 7.99 -5.86 -7.69
C VAL A 122 8.21 -4.56 -6.94
N TYR A 123 8.74 -3.55 -7.63
CA TYR A 123 8.86 -2.18 -7.11
C TYR A 123 8.98 -1.20 -8.28
N GLU A 124 7.89 -0.53 -8.67
CA GLU A 124 7.90 0.37 -9.84
C GLU A 124 6.77 1.42 -9.84
N GLU A 125 6.91 2.44 -10.69
CA GLU A 125 5.84 3.36 -11.08
C GLU A 125 4.99 2.65 -12.16
N PRO A 126 3.68 2.46 -11.99
CA PRO A 126 2.91 1.51 -12.75
C PRO A 126 2.35 2.28 -13.94
N TYR A 127 3.16 2.32 -14.98
CA TYR A 127 2.71 2.54 -16.35
C TYR A 127 2.89 1.23 -17.09
N GLY A 128 1.87 0.80 -17.84
CA GLY A 128 1.87 -0.51 -18.46
C GLY A 128 1.86 -1.68 -17.45
N PRO A 129 2.19 -2.91 -17.89
CA PRO A 129 2.12 -4.09 -17.03
C PRO A 129 3.19 -4.09 -15.94
N VAL A 130 2.82 -4.56 -14.74
CA VAL A 130 3.77 -4.74 -13.64
C VAL A 130 4.71 -5.90 -13.94
N THR A 131 6.01 -5.71 -13.70
CA THR A 131 7.05 -6.67 -14.03
C THR A 131 7.88 -7.05 -12.81
N PRO A 132 8.44 -8.28 -12.75
CA PRO A 132 9.28 -8.65 -11.63
C PRO A 132 10.65 -7.96 -11.76
N LEU A 133 11.22 -7.56 -10.62
CA LEU A 133 12.58 -7.01 -10.54
C LEU A 133 13.64 -7.98 -11.09
N ARG A 134 13.33 -9.28 -11.07
CA ARG A 134 14.19 -10.35 -11.58
C ARG A 134 13.44 -11.17 -12.60
N GLU A 135 14.03 -11.33 -13.78
CA GLU A 135 13.48 -12.18 -14.83
C GLU A 135 13.28 -13.61 -14.31
N GLY A 136 12.08 -14.16 -14.51
CA GLY A 136 11.73 -15.52 -14.11
C GLY A 136 11.43 -15.72 -12.61
N ASP A 137 11.22 -14.65 -11.83
CA ASP A 137 10.79 -14.78 -10.43
C ASP A 137 9.40 -15.45 -10.36
N ALA A 138 9.36 -16.70 -9.88
CA ALA A 138 8.15 -17.51 -9.82
C ALA A 138 7.10 -17.00 -8.81
N ARG A 139 7.43 -15.98 -8.00
CA ARG A 139 6.51 -15.34 -7.05
C ARG A 139 5.67 -14.26 -7.70
N TRP A 140 6.01 -13.85 -8.92
CA TRP A 140 5.22 -12.99 -9.78
C TRP A 140 4.51 -13.83 -10.84
N ASP A 141 3.31 -13.41 -11.25
CA ASP A 141 2.52 -14.08 -12.29
C ASP A 141 2.19 -13.10 -13.43
N PRO A 142 2.54 -13.41 -14.69
CA PRO A 142 2.23 -12.57 -15.85
C PRO A 142 0.73 -12.31 -16.06
N PHE A 143 -0.15 -13.12 -15.48
CA PHE A 143 -1.59 -12.95 -15.59
C PHE A 143 -2.18 -11.93 -14.60
N TRP A 144 -1.38 -11.37 -13.68
CA TRP A 144 -1.87 -10.34 -12.76
C TRP A 144 -2.51 -9.16 -13.48
N CYS A 145 -1.88 -8.66 -14.55
CA CYS A 145 -2.38 -7.53 -15.33
C CYS A 145 -3.47 -7.89 -16.34
N ALA A 146 -3.67 -9.18 -16.63
CA ALA A 146 -4.55 -9.62 -17.70
C ALA A 146 -5.99 -9.13 -17.45
N GLY A 147 -6.53 -8.40 -18.44
CA GLY A 147 -7.89 -7.85 -18.39
C GLY A 147 -8.10 -6.67 -17.43
N LEU A 148 -7.06 -6.16 -16.76
CA LEU A 148 -7.14 -4.91 -15.99
C LEU A 148 -6.64 -3.72 -16.82
N ILE A 149 -5.61 -3.93 -17.62
CA ILE A 149 -4.97 -2.91 -18.45
C ILE A 149 -4.65 -3.46 -19.84
N ASP A 150 -4.36 -2.57 -20.80
CA ASP A 150 -3.70 -2.96 -22.05
C ASP A 150 -2.23 -3.29 -21.78
N VAL A 151 -1.93 -4.58 -21.64
CA VAL A 151 -0.56 -5.06 -21.40
C VAL A 151 0.41 -4.80 -22.56
N THR A 152 -0.09 -4.37 -23.72
CA THR A 152 0.73 -4.01 -24.88
C THR A 152 1.08 -2.53 -24.94
N ASP A 153 0.38 -1.69 -24.16
CA ASP A 153 0.66 -0.25 -24.07
C ASP A 153 1.48 0.05 -22.80
N PRO A 154 2.78 0.39 -22.93
CA PRO A 154 3.62 0.73 -21.79
C PRO A 154 3.26 2.09 -21.16
N THR A 155 2.31 2.83 -21.72
CA THR A 155 1.86 4.15 -21.24
C THR A 155 0.49 4.11 -20.56
N GLU A 156 -0.17 2.95 -20.54
CA GLU A 156 -1.46 2.76 -19.88
C GLU A 156 -1.34 3.05 -18.37
N PHE A 157 -2.19 3.95 -17.87
CA PHE A 157 -2.24 4.32 -16.46
C PHE A 157 -3.09 3.34 -15.66
N TRP A 158 -2.67 3.06 -14.43
CA TRP A 158 -3.45 2.20 -13.54
C TRP A 158 -4.56 2.95 -12.79
N GLY A 159 -4.25 4.04 -12.09
CA GLY A 159 -5.21 4.70 -11.21
C GLY A 159 -5.89 3.71 -10.26
N LEU A 160 -7.23 3.78 -10.18
CA LEU A 160 -8.03 2.92 -9.31
C LEU A 160 -7.93 1.41 -9.64
N LYS A 161 -7.47 1.04 -10.84
CA LYS A 161 -7.25 -0.38 -11.22
C LYS A 161 -6.19 -1.06 -10.32
N LEU A 162 -5.36 -0.28 -9.61
CA LEU A 162 -4.42 -0.83 -8.61
C LEU A 162 -5.11 -1.55 -7.47
N PHE A 163 -6.33 -1.14 -7.07
CA PHE A 163 -7.07 -1.87 -6.04
C PHE A 163 -7.48 -3.25 -6.54
N LEU A 164 -7.92 -3.38 -7.79
CA LEU A 164 -8.25 -4.67 -8.41
C LEU A 164 -7.02 -5.56 -8.55
N LEU A 165 -5.87 -4.96 -8.89
CA LEU A 165 -4.60 -5.68 -8.89
C LEU A 165 -4.27 -6.21 -7.50
N ALA A 166 -4.39 -5.38 -6.46
CA ALA A 166 -4.15 -5.79 -5.08
C ALA A 166 -5.10 -6.92 -4.61
N GLU A 167 -6.40 -6.79 -4.90
CA GLU A 167 -7.41 -7.84 -4.65
C GLU A 167 -6.99 -9.16 -5.32
N ARG A 168 -6.57 -9.10 -6.60
CA ARG A 168 -6.17 -10.28 -7.37
C ARG A 168 -4.91 -10.94 -6.83
N VAL A 169 -3.89 -10.16 -6.49
CA VAL A 169 -2.60 -10.68 -6.02
C VAL A 169 -2.74 -11.27 -4.62
N MET A 170 -3.44 -10.57 -3.72
CA MET A 170 -3.56 -10.94 -2.31
C MET A 170 -4.78 -11.81 -2.01
N GLY A 171 -5.70 -11.99 -2.95
CA GLY A 171 -6.90 -12.80 -2.74
C GLY A 171 -7.86 -12.20 -1.71
N VAL A 172 -7.86 -10.88 -1.55
CA VAL A 172 -8.75 -10.14 -0.63
C VAL A 172 -9.75 -9.30 -1.41
N THR A 173 -10.84 -8.90 -0.76
CA THR A 173 -11.77 -7.90 -1.30
C THR A 173 -11.60 -6.62 -0.50
N ILE A 174 -11.26 -5.53 -1.18
CA ILE A 174 -11.07 -4.21 -0.59
C ILE A 174 -12.44 -3.57 -0.46
N GLU A 175 -12.78 -3.16 0.75
CA GLU A 175 -14.07 -2.53 1.04
C GLU A 175 -13.90 -1.04 1.29
N ARG A 176 -14.88 -0.24 0.84
CA ARG A 176 -14.98 1.19 1.19
C ARG A 176 -14.96 1.43 2.71
N SER A 177 -15.43 0.46 3.49
CA SER A 177 -15.45 0.53 4.95
C SER A 177 -14.05 0.72 5.54
N TRP A 178 -12.98 0.27 4.86
CA TRP A 178 -11.60 0.39 5.35
C TRP A 178 -11.11 1.83 5.41
N PHE A 179 -11.72 2.71 4.61
CA PHE A 179 -11.32 4.12 4.49
C PHE A 179 -12.24 5.04 5.32
N THR A 180 -13.43 4.58 5.66
CA THR A 180 -14.45 5.40 6.34
C THR A 180 -14.64 5.05 7.82
N ARG A 181 -14.36 3.80 8.23
CA ARG A 181 -14.50 3.39 9.63
C ARG A 181 -13.28 3.80 10.47
N PRO A 182 -13.45 4.03 11.78
CA PRO A 182 -12.31 4.16 12.67
C PRO A 182 -11.44 2.89 12.68
N LEU A 183 -10.13 3.07 12.49
CA LEU A 183 -9.11 2.02 12.52
C LEU A 183 -8.22 2.15 13.76
N ARG A 184 -7.58 1.06 14.16
CA ARG A 184 -6.56 1.09 15.20
C ARG A 184 -5.32 1.77 14.63
N THR A 185 -5.04 2.99 15.10
CA THR A 185 -4.06 3.88 14.48
C THR A 185 -2.91 4.19 15.44
N ALA A 186 -1.67 4.07 14.96
CA ALA A 186 -0.47 4.50 15.65
C ALA A 186 0.21 5.66 14.92
N GLU A 187 0.94 6.47 15.67
CA GLU A 187 1.91 7.42 15.11
C GLU A 187 3.16 6.66 14.64
N VAL A 188 3.70 7.02 13.48
CA VAL A 188 4.86 6.39 12.86
C VAL A 188 5.89 7.43 12.38
N PRO A 189 7.17 7.05 12.19
CA PRO A 189 8.15 7.94 11.59
C PRO A 189 7.75 8.34 10.17
N ASP A 190 7.94 9.62 9.82
CA ASP A 190 7.79 10.10 8.44
C ASP A 190 8.79 9.39 7.50
N PRO A 191 8.42 9.09 6.23
CA PRO A 191 9.27 8.37 5.27
C PRO A 191 10.64 9.03 5.03
N LEU A 192 10.75 10.36 5.25
CA LEU A 192 12.00 11.11 5.19
C LEU A 192 13.02 10.62 6.24
N ALA A 193 12.58 10.02 7.34
CA ALA A 193 13.46 9.41 8.34
C ALA A 193 14.28 8.24 7.75
N TYR A 194 13.81 7.63 6.66
CA TYR A 194 14.48 6.54 5.98
C TYR A 194 15.37 7.02 4.82
N MET A 195 15.28 8.28 4.40
CA MET A 195 16.12 8.80 3.31
C MET A 195 17.61 8.63 3.59
N ASN A 196 18.37 8.30 2.55
CA ASN A 196 19.82 8.04 2.63
C ASN A 196 20.19 6.89 3.59
N THR A 197 19.25 5.97 3.85
CA THR A 197 19.51 4.71 4.54
C THR A 197 19.34 3.52 3.58
N PRO A 198 19.90 2.34 3.92
CA PRO A 198 19.68 1.10 3.15
C PRO A 198 18.21 0.65 3.06
N ALA A 199 17.29 1.32 3.76
CA ALA A 199 15.87 1.05 3.67
C ALA A 199 15.28 1.40 2.29
N TRP A 200 15.98 2.20 1.48
CA TRP A 200 15.60 2.48 0.08
C TRP A 200 16.35 1.65 -0.96
N ASP A 201 17.21 0.73 -0.53
CA ASP A 201 17.93 -0.13 -1.47
C ASP A 201 16.95 -1.06 -2.19
N ILE A 202 16.92 -0.93 -3.52
CA ILE A 202 16.22 -1.84 -4.44
C ILE A 202 17.30 -2.74 -5.05
N PRO A 203 17.17 -4.07 -4.91
CA PRO A 203 18.19 -5.03 -5.32
C PRO A 203 18.29 -5.25 -6.83
#